data_AF-A0A843HSX5-F1
#
_entry.id   AF-A0A843HSX5-F1
#
_cell.length_a   1.000
_cell.length_b   1.000
_cell.length_c   1.000
_cell.angle_alpha   90.00
_cell.angle_beta   90.00
_cell.angle_gamma   90.00
#
_symmetry.space_group_name_H-M   'P 1'
#
loop_
_entity.id
_entity.type
_entity.pdbx_description
1 polymer ?
#
loop_
_entity_poly.entity_id
_entity_poly.type
_entity_poly.pdbx_seq_one_letter_code
_entity_poly.pdbx_strand_id
1 'polypeptide(L)'
;MKIVSHLSPEYLKLPIDHDNGAFYYSKELLENIVPKIKTKRNWILINAEGKCYDNSIVIIHNNKNPERYQWLEKYKNLILVCSQPKTLKTLIEMHPKFHSIYIPLSIDTAYVKKFRVKKKTKKTGYFGRIVKCPDYIKDDETIDKIYGLDRDKLLKTLAKYKKVYAIGRCALEAKCLGCEVLTHEGEYEGVDFELLDNKDVIDEFQRLINEIDKK
;
A
#
# COMPACT_ATOMS: atom_id res chain seq x y z
N MET A 1 16.18 18.82 3.51
CA MET A 1 15.08 17.92 3.09
C MET A 1 14.07 17.88 4.22
N LYS A 2 12.80 18.28 3.97
CA LYS A 2 11.72 18.13 4.96
C LYS A 2 10.87 16.90 4.57
N ILE A 3 10.59 16.04 5.55
CA ILE A 3 9.60 14.97 5.43
C ILE A 3 8.37 15.43 6.20
N VAL A 4 7.23 15.58 5.51
CA VAL A 4 5.97 16.00 6.13
C VAL A 4 4.88 14.98 5.80
N SER A 5 4.23 14.46 6.83
CA SER A 5 3.12 13.52 6.69
C SER A 5 1.82 14.22 7.08
N HIS A 6 0.86 14.26 6.17
CA HIS A 6 -0.50 14.79 6.37
C HIS A 6 -1.50 13.65 6.23
N LEU A 7 -1.39 12.66 7.13
CA LEU A 7 -2.47 11.70 7.35
C LEU A 7 -3.60 12.42 8.09
N SER A 8 -4.85 12.30 7.61
CA SER A 8 -5.97 13.00 8.25
C SER A 8 -6.13 12.54 9.71
N PRO A 9 -6.54 13.42 10.63
CA PRO A 9 -6.83 13.03 12.02
C PRO A 9 -7.84 11.89 12.13
N GLU A 10 -8.73 11.73 11.15
CA GLU A 10 -9.71 10.64 11.05
C GLU A 10 -9.05 9.27 10.87
N TYR A 11 -7.90 9.21 10.18
CA TYR A 11 -7.10 7.98 10.02
C TYR A 11 -6.38 7.58 11.33
N LEU A 12 -6.10 8.56 12.21
CA LEU A 12 -5.48 8.36 13.52
C LEU A 12 -6.51 8.11 14.64
N LYS A 13 -7.82 8.28 14.36
CA LYS A 13 -8.91 8.26 15.35
C LYS A 13 -9.78 7.01 15.31
N LEU A 14 -9.47 5.99 14.51
CA LEU A 14 -10.23 4.73 14.51
C LEU A 14 -9.52 3.69 15.42
N PRO A 15 -10.04 3.44 16.64
CA PRO A 15 -9.38 2.56 17.62
C PRO A 15 -9.33 1.08 17.21
N ILE A 16 -9.87 0.70 16.04
CA ILE A 16 -9.95 -0.68 15.53
C ILE A 16 -9.20 -0.84 14.18
N ASP A 17 -8.73 0.25 13.55
CA ASP A 17 -8.17 0.22 12.19
C ASP A 17 -6.77 0.86 12.08
N HIS A 18 -6.11 1.18 13.20
CA HIS A 18 -4.81 1.87 13.18
C HIS A 18 -3.68 1.02 12.56
N ASP A 19 -3.77 -0.31 12.66
CA ASP A 19 -2.77 -1.29 12.20
C ASP A 19 -3.23 -2.02 10.92
N ASN A 20 -3.81 -1.31 9.95
CA ASN A 20 -4.27 -1.91 8.70
C ASN A 20 -3.18 -1.90 7.60
N GLY A 21 -3.45 -2.61 6.49
CA GLY A 21 -2.49 -2.73 5.39
C GLY A 21 -2.05 -1.40 4.75
N ALA A 22 -2.92 -0.38 4.78
CA ALA A 22 -2.59 0.96 4.28
C ALA A 22 -1.65 1.69 5.25
N PHE A 23 -1.88 1.59 6.56
CA PHE A 23 -0.96 2.13 7.57
C PHE A 23 0.44 1.53 7.44
N TYR A 24 0.55 0.20 7.38
CA TYR A 24 1.86 -0.45 7.26
C TYR A 24 2.55 -0.15 5.93
N TYR A 25 1.80 0.04 4.84
CA TYR A 25 2.37 0.54 3.58
C TYR A 25 2.95 1.94 3.72
N SER A 26 2.20 2.90 4.26
CA SER A 26 2.72 4.25 4.57
C SER A 26 3.98 4.19 5.43
N LYS A 27 3.94 3.38 6.51
CA LYS A 27 5.04 3.24 7.46
C LYS A 27 6.29 2.69 6.80
N GLU A 28 6.19 1.58 6.07
CA GLU A 28 7.35 1.01 5.37
C GLU A 28 7.88 1.92 4.26
N LEU A 29 7.01 2.65 3.58
CA LEU A 29 7.46 3.60 2.59
C LEU A 29 8.34 4.69 3.22
N LEU A 30 7.93 5.23 4.37
CA LEU A 30 8.67 6.26 5.10
C LEU A 30 9.95 5.73 5.76
N GLU A 31 9.92 4.50 6.28
CA GLU A 31 11.05 3.92 7.04
C GLU A 31 12.06 3.20 6.14
N ASN A 32 11.61 2.54 5.08
CA ASN A 32 12.42 1.59 4.32
C ASN A 32 12.71 2.02 2.88
N ILE A 33 11.83 2.83 2.26
CA ILE A 33 11.95 3.23 0.85
C ILE A 33 12.49 4.66 0.74
N VAL A 34 11.76 5.66 1.25
CA VAL A 34 12.10 7.09 1.17
C VAL A 34 13.53 7.39 1.59
N PRO A 35 14.06 6.85 2.70
CA PRO A 35 15.43 7.18 3.14
C PRO A 35 16.52 6.71 2.18
N LYS A 36 16.20 5.76 1.29
CA LYS A 36 17.15 5.22 0.29
C LYS A 36 17.08 5.96 -1.05
N ILE A 37 16.05 6.76 -1.28
CA ILE A 37 15.92 7.57 -2.50
C ILE A 37 16.69 8.88 -2.31
N LYS A 38 17.75 9.04 -3.11
CA LYS A 38 18.56 10.25 -3.18
C LYS A 38 17.86 11.30 -4.03
N THR A 39 17.41 12.37 -3.40
CA THR A 39 16.81 13.54 -4.05
C THR A 39 16.98 14.80 -3.20
N LYS A 40 16.88 15.97 -3.83
CA LYS A 40 16.81 17.28 -3.14
C LYS A 40 15.38 17.73 -2.86
N ARG A 41 14.39 17.01 -3.38
CA ARG A 41 12.95 17.32 -3.23
C ARG A 41 12.48 17.10 -1.80
N ASN A 42 11.40 17.79 -1.42
CA ASN A 42 10.71 17.50 -0.16
C ASN A 42 9.84 16.24 -0.32
N TRP A 43 9.58 15.54 0.79
CA TRP A 43 8.70 14.37 0.79
C TRP A 43 7.38 14.72 1.47
N ILE A 44 6.28 14.46 0.78
CA ILE A 44 4.93 14.75 1.23
C ILE A 44 4.10 13.49 1.11
N LEU A 45 3.54 13.01 2.22
CA LEU A 45 2.58 11.91 2.22
C LEU A 45 1.19 12.48 2.49
N ILE A 46 0.25 12.29 1.56
CA ILE A 46 -1.12 12.80 1.66
C ILE A 46 -2.16 11.72 1.41
N ASN A 47 -3.23 11.80 2.20
CA ASN A 47 -4.42 10.96 2.07
C ASN A 47 -5.69 11.79 1.78
N ALA A 48 -5.63 13.09 2.03
CA ALA A 48 -6.67 14.07 1.80
C ALA A 48 -6.03 15.45 1.54
N GLU A 49 -6.83 16.51 1.49
CA GLU A 49 -6.31 17.88 1.44
C GLU A 49 -5.46 18.21 2.67
N GLY A 50 -4.38 18.96 2.44
CA GLY A 50 -3.44 19.33 3.47
C GLY A 50 -2.47 20.40 2.98
N LYS A 51 -1.22 20.29 3.40
CA LYS A 51 -0.15 21.21 3.00
C LYS A 51 0.85 20.49 2.11
N CYS A 52 1.35 21.21 1.11
CA CYS A 52 2.44 20.77 0.26
C CYS A 52 3.45 21.92 0.13
N TYR A 53 4.51 21.69 -0.62
CA TYR A 53 5.53 22.68 -0.93
C TYR A 53 5.95 22.50 -2.39
N ASP A 54 6.43 23.57 -3.00
CA ASP A 54 7.08 23.46 -4.31
C ASP A 54 8.27 22.50 -4.24
N ASN A 55 8.63 21.91 -5.39
CA ASN A 55 9.75 20.98 -5.51
C ASN A 55 9.63 19.77 -4.54
N SER A 56 8.48 19.09 -4.59
CA SER A 56 8.17 17.95 -3.70
C SER A 56 7.84 16.69 -4.48
N ILE A 57 8.15 15.54 -3.88
CA ILE A 57 7.58 14.23 -4.21
C ILE A 57 6.38 14.01 -3.29
N VAL A 58 5.21 13.84 -3.89
CA VAL A 58 3.92 13.75 -3.21
C VAL A 58 3.36 12.34 -3.39
N ILE A 59 3.22 11.62 -2.30
CA ILE A 59 2.75 10.24 -2.29
C ILE A 59 1.27 10.24 -1.98
N ILE A 60 0.50 9.76 -2.95
CA ILE A 60 -0.96 9.75 -2.97
C ILE A 60 -1.47 8.44 -2.39
N HIS A 61 -2.12 8.52 -1.22
CA HIS A 61 -2.56 7.34 -0.48
C HIS A 61 -4.03 6.96 -0.74
N ASN A 62 -4.92 7.96 -0.94
CA ASN A 62 -6.30 7.70 -1.34
C ASN A 62 -6.40 7.63 -2.87
N ASN A 63 -6.53 6.42 -3.38
CA ASN A 63 -6.61 6.14 -4.82
C ASN A 63 -8.05 6.15 -5.36
N LYS A 64 -9.08 6.17 -4.49
CA LYS A 64 -10.49 6.06 -4.88
C LYS A 64 -11.09 7.37 -5.37
N ASN A 65 -10.60 8.50 -4.86
CA ASN A 65 -11.13 9.85 -5.10
C ASN A 65 -9.98 10.82 -5.47
N PRO A 66 -9.28 10.61 -6.60
CA PRO A 66 -8.13 11.43 -7.01
C PRO A 66 -8.48 12.90 -7.24
N GLU A 67 -9.74 13.22 -7.54
CA GLU A 67 -10.23 14.59 -7.73
C GLU A 67 -10.00 15.48 -6.50
N ARG A 68 -9.92 14.87 -5.31
CA ARG A 68 -9.64 15.58 -4.05
C ARG A 68 -8.24 16.20 -4.00
N TYR A 69 -7.35 15.89 -4.93
CA TYR A 69 -6.00 16.45 -5.00
C TYR A 69 -5.88 17.67 -5.91
N GLN A 70 -6.99 18.20 -6.44
CA GLN A 70 -6.99 19.37 -7.31
C GLN A 70 -6.25 20.58 -6.71
N TRP A 71 -6.30 20.75 -5.39
CA TRP A 71 -5.60 21.80 -4.65
C TRP A 71 -4.07 21.78 -4.82
N LEU A 72 -3.47 20.69 -5.32
CA LEU A 72 -2.04 20.61 -5.61
C LEU A 72 -1.63 21.53 -6.77
N GLU A 73 -2.56 21.98 -7.60
CA GLU A 73 -2.29 22.89 -8.72
C GLU A 73 -1.65 24.22 -8.30
N LYS A 74 -1.82 24.64 -7.04
CA LYS A 74 -1.21 25.87 -6.53
C LYS A 74 0.32 25.79 -6.33
N TYR A 75 0.90 24.59 -6.38
CA TYR A 75 2.33 24.36 -6.22
C TYR A 75 3.03 24.11 -7.56
N LYS A 76 4.36 24.14 -7.53
CA LYS A 76 5.23 24.00 -8.71
C LYS A 76 6.17 22.83 -8.58
N ASN A 77 6.52 22.24 -9.73
CA ASN A 77 7.51 21.18 -9.85
C ASN A 77 7.24 20.02 -8.88
N LEU A 78 6.04 19.43 -8.98
CA LEU A 78 5.66 18.26 -8.19
C LEU A 78 5.91 16.97 -8.96
N ILE A 79 6.28 15.92 -8.22
CA ILE A 79 6.21 14.53 -8.68
C ILE A 79 5.12 13.84 -7.87
N LEU A 80 4.04 13.42 -8.52
CA LEU A 80 2.93 12.71 -7.90
C LEU A 80 3.19 11.20 -8.01
N VAL A 81 3.13 10.51 -6.89
CA VAL A 81 3.42 9.07 -6.80
C VAL A 81 2.17 8.35 -6.33
N CYS A 82 1.74 7.32 -7.06
CA CYS A 82 0.58 6.52 -6.69
C CYS A 82 0.83 5.03 -6.90
N SER A 83 0.00 4.20 -6.27
CA SER A 83 0.14 2.74 -6.29
C SER A 83 -0.99 2.03 -7.03
N GLN A 84 -1.79 2.77 -7.82
CA GLN A 84 -2.86 2.22 -8.64
C GLN A 84 -2.83 2.80 -10.06
N PRO A 85 -2.82 1.97 -11.12
CA PRO A 85 -2.77 2.45 -12.51
C PRO A 85 -3.93 3.36 -12.91
N LYS A 86 -5.14 3.09 -12.41
CA LYS A 86 -6.32 3.95 -12.67
C LYS A 86 -6.10 5.35 -12.11
N THR A 87 -5.61 5.45 -10.88
CA THR A 87 -5.27 6.72 -10.23
C THR A 87 -4.16 7.46 -10.97
N LEU A 88 -3.13 6.75 -11.46
CA LEU A 88 -2.07 7.36 -12.27
C LEU A 88 -2.66 8.12 -13.46
N LYS A 89 -3.54 7.46 -14.23
CA LYS A 89 -4.17 8.05 -15.41
C LYS A 89 -4.92 9.34 -15.04
N THR A 90 -5.73 9.30 -13.99
CA THR A 90 -6.47 10.49 -13.55
C THR A 90 -5.57 11.61 -13.08
N LEU A 91 -4.47 11.32 -12.36
CA LEU A 91 -3.52 12.34 -11.93
C LEU A 91 -2.80 13.01 -13.10
N ILE A 92 -2.47 12.26 -14.16
CA ILE A 92 -1.89 12.80 -15.39
C ILE A 92 -2.88 13.76 -16.07
N GLU A 93 -4.15 13.36 -16.18
CA GLU A 93 -5.21 14.17 -16.82
C GLU A 93 -5.52 15.44 -16.03
N MET A 94 -5.63 15.34 -14.70
CA MET A 94 -5.90 16.48 -13.82
C MET A 94 -4.72 17.44 -13.69
N HIS A 95 -3.50 16.92 -13.74
CA HIS A 95 -2.30 17.68 -13.47
C HIS A 95 -1.25 17.54 -14.58
N PRO A 96 -1.55 17.96 -15.82
CA PRO A 96 -0.68 17.75 -16.98
C PRO A 96 0.68 18.46 -16.86
N LYS A 97 0.79 19.45 -15.97
CA LYS A 97 2.03 20.18 -15.69
C LYS A 97 2.97 19.49 -14.68
N PHE A 98 2.54 18.41 -14.04
CA PHE A 98 3.33 17.66 -13.07
C PHE A 98 3.73 16.30 -13.65
N HIS A 99 4.82 15.75 -13.12
CA HIS A 99 5.14 14.35 -13.40
C HIS A 99 4.32 13.46 -12.48
N SER A 100 3.63 12.48 -13.04
CA SER A 100 2.97 11.44 -12.25
C SER A 100 3.62 10.10 -12.56
N ILE A 101 3.97 9.34 -11.52
CA ILE A 101 4.61 8.03 -11.65
C ILE A 101 3.88 6.99 -10.81
N TYR A 102 3.93 5.74 -11.29
CA TYR A 102 3.38 4.59 -10.60
C TYR A 102 4.49 3.86 -9.86
N ILE A 103 4.28 3.63 -8.58
CA ILE A 103 5.13 2.79 -7.75
C ILE A 103 4.24 1.68 -7.16
N PRO A 104 4.43 0.42 -7.58
CA PRO A 104 3.58 -0.67 -7.13
C PRO A 104 3.75 -0.92 -5.62
N LEU A 105 2.73 -1.55 -5.05
CA LEU A 105 2.79 -2.03 -3.67
C LEU A 105 3.88 -3.11 -3.55
N SER A 106 4.73 -2.97 -2.54
CA SER A 106 5.82 -3.91 -2.23
C SER A 106 5.89 -4.19 -0.72
N ILE A 107 6.65 -5.22 -0.36
CA ILE A 107 6.90 -5.60 1.04
C ILE A 107 8.39 -5.92 1.26
N ASP A 108 8.82 -5.88 2.52
CA ASP A 108 10.10 -6.47 2.92
C ASP A 108 9.98 -8.00 2.93
N THR A 109 10.35 -8.65 1.83
CA THR A 109 10.21 -10.11 1.73
C THR A 109 11.15 -10.83 2.69
N ALA A 110 12.31 -10.25 3.00
CA ALA A 110 13.27 -10.85 3.93
C ALA A 110 12.71 -10.87 5.35
N TYR A 111 12.03 -9.80 5.78
CA TYR A 111 11.31 -9.75 7.05
C TYR A 111 10.20 -10.80 7.10
N VAL A 112 9.33 -10.80 6.09
CA VAL A 112 8.14 -11.65 6.04
C VAL A 112 8.50 -13.15 5.99
N LYS A 113 9.54 -13.51 5.23
CA LYS A 113 10.01 -14.91 5.12
C LYS A 113 10.41 -15.53 6.47
N LYS A 114 10.80 -14.73 7.47
CA LYS A 114 11.13 -15.22 8.82
C LYS A 114 9.97 -15.93 9.52
N PHE A 115 8.73 -15.62 9.14
CA PHE A 115 7.53 -16.19 9.72
C PHE A 115 7.05 -17.45 8.99
N ARG A 116 7.69 -17.83 7.87
CA ARG A 116 7.29 -19.00 7.08
C ARG A 116 7.41 -20.27 7.91
N VAL A 117 6.38 -21.11 7.86
CA VAL A 117 6.34 -22.41 8.53
C VAL A 117 6.59 -23.54 7.55
N LYS A 118 7.14 -24.66 8.03
CA LYS A 118 7.42 -25.86 7.21
C LYS A 118 6.15 -26.52 6.68
N LYS A 119 5.08 -26.56 7.48
CA LYS A 119 3.81 -27.20 7.13
C LYS A 119 2.64 -26.32 7.50
N LYS A 120 1.71 -26.14 6.55
CA LYS A 120 0.43 -25.44 6.77
C LYS A 120 -0.49 -26.33 7.62
N THR A 121 -1.04 -25.78 8.70
CA THR A 121 -1.90 -26.51 9.65
C THR A 121 -3.37 -26.11 9.54
N LYS A 122 -3.67 -24.99 8.86
CA LYS A 122 -5.02 -24.47 8.65
C LYS A 122 -5.38 -24.49 7.16
N LYS A 123 -6.67 -24.64 6.84
CA LYS A 123 -7.17 -24.71 5.46
C LYS A 123 -7.33 -23.31 4.87
N THR A 124 -8.41 -22.63 5.22
CA THR A 124 -8.81 -21.35 4.62
C THR A 124 -9.08 -20.32 5.72
N GLY A 125 -8.64 -19.08 5.51
CA GLY A 125 -8.95 -17.98 6.42
C GLY A 125 -9.16 -16.67 5.68
N TYR A 126 -10.05 -15.83 6.19
CA TYR A 126 -10.23 -14.45 5.77
C TYR A 126 -9.38 -13.52 6.62
N PHE A 127 -8.60 -12.66 5.97
CA PHE A 127 -7.74 -11.67 6.60
C PHE A 127 -8.04 -10.29 6.00
N GLY A 128 -8.77 -9.48 6.76
CA GLY A 128 -9.21 -8.18 6.28
C GLY A 128 -9.91 -7.37 7.35
N ARG A 129 -10.75 -6.41 6.91
CA ARG A 129 -11.58 -5.62 7.80
C ARG A 129 -12.94 -6.30 7.93
N ILE A 130 -13.48 -6.37 9.15
CA ILE A 130 -14.80 -6.98 9.39
C ILE A 130 -15.89 -6.38 8.51
N VAL A 131 -15.88 -5.06 8.34
CA VAL A 131 -16.84 -4.30 7.50
C VAL A 131 -16.66 -4.52 6.00
N LYS A 132 -15.58 -5.17 5.58
CA LYS A 132 -15.29 -5.54 4.18
C LYS A 132 -15.37 -7.04 3.95
N CYS A 133 -15.75 -7.82 4.95
CA CYS A 133 -15.98 -9.25 4.78
C CYS A 133 -17.29 -9.44 3.99
N PRO A 134 -17.26 -10.13 2.84
CA PRO A 134 -18.47 -10.49 2.11
C PRO A 134 -19.35 -11.43 2.92
N ASP A 135 -20.67 -11.38 2.73
CA ASP A 135 -21.62 -12.17 3.52
C ASP A 135 -21.43 -13.68 3.30
N TYR A 136 -21.17 -14.11 2.06
CA TYR A 136 -20.86 -15.52 1.79
C TYR A 136 -19.62 -16.04 2.53
N ILE A 137 -18.65 -15.16 2.87
CA ILE A 137 -17.51 -15.53 3.72
C ILE A 137 -17.93 -15.52 5.19
N LYS A 138 -18.75 -14.55 5.63
CA LYS A 138 -19.24 -14.48 7.01
C LYS A 138 -20.02 -15.73 7.38
N ASP A 139 -20.86 -16.20 6.48
CA ASP A 139 -21.78 -17.32 6.69
C ASP A 139 -21.09 -18.69 6.53
N ASP A 140 -19.91 -18.75 5.92
CA ASP A 140 -19.16 -20.00 5.73
C ASP A 140 -18.35 -20.37 6.99
N GLU A 141 -18.83 -21.34 7.77
CA GLU A 141 -18.18 -21.83 8.99
C GLU A 141 -16.82 -22.51 8.75
N THR A 142 -16.50 -22.89 7.51
CA THR A 142 -15.23 -23.54 7.16
C THR A 142 -14.08 -22.55 6.96
N ILE A 143 -14.38 -21.25 6.91
CA ILE A 143 -13.42 -20.16 6.77
C ILE A 143 -13.19 -19.49 8.13
N ASP A 144 -11.96 -19.59 8.65
CA ASP A 144 -11.57 -18.85 9.85
C ASP A 144 -11.59 -17.33 9.55
N LYS A 145 -12.30 -16.52 10.35
CA LYS A 145 -12.36 -15.07 10.17
C LYS A 145 -11.40 -14.36 11.12
N ILE A 146 -10.36 -13.73 10.57
CA ILE A 146 -9.28 -13.11 11.34
C ILE A 146 -9.26 -11.60 11.08
N TYR A 147 -9.40 -10.81 12.14
CA TYR A 147 -9.48 -9.36 12.08
C TYR A 147 -8.55 -8.69 13.09
N GLY A 148 -8.05 -7.49 12.76
CA GLY A 148 -7.43 -6.58 13.73
C GLY A 148 -6.18 -7.11 14.44
N LEU A 149 -5.44 -8.03 13.84
CA LEU A 149 -4.16 -8.49 14.39
C LEU A 149 -3.05 -7.47 14.11
N ASP A 150 -2.18 -7.26 15.11
CA ASP A 150 -0.89 -6.60 14.88
C ASP A 150 -0.07 -7.37 13.82
N ARG A 151 0.86 -6.69 13.16
CA ARG A 151 1.55 -7.26 11.98
C ARG A 151 2.27 -8.57 12.28
N ASP A 152 2.97 -8.69 13.40
CA ASP A 152 3.74 -9.92 13.69
C ASP A 152 2.84 -11.09 14.04
N LYS A 153 1.76 -10.89 14.82
CA LYS A 153 0.76 -11.93 15.06
C LYS A 153 0.01 -12.26 13.77
N LEU A 154 -0.27 -11.27 12.93
CA LEU A 154 -0.86 -11.46 11.60
C LEU A 154 0.03 -12.39 10.77
N LEU A 155 1.32 -12.08 10.61
CA LEU A 155 2.27 -12.90 9.83
C LEU A 155 2.42 -14.31 10.40
N LYS A 156 2.55 -14.46 11.73
CA LYS A 156 2.58 -15.77 12.41
C LYS A 156 1.30 -16.57 12.18
N THR A 157 0.15 -15.91 12.11
CA THR A 157 -1.16 -16.55 11.91
C THR A 157 -1.36 -16.92 10.45
N LEU A 158 -1.16 -15.98 9.52
CA LEU A 158 -1.19 -16.17 8.07
C LEU A 158 -0.35 -17.36 7.63
N ALA A 159 0.87 -17.48 8.17
CA ALA A 159 1.81 -18.52 7.79
C ALA A 159 1.23 -19.94 7.94
N LYS A 160 0.25 -20.14 8.83
CA LYS A 160 -0.38 -21.45 9.11
C LYS A 160 -1.38 -21.89 8.04
N TYR A 161 -1.91 -20.97 7.21
CA TYR A 161 -3.00 -21.25 6.27
C TYR A 161 -2.50 -21.71 4.90
N LYS A 162 -3.26 -22.60 4.26
CA LYS A 162 -3.04 -23.01 2.86
C LYS A 162 -3.58 -21.96 1.90
N LYS A 163 -4.83 -21.54 2.11
CA LYS A 163 -5.55 -20.54 1.30
C LYS A 163 -5.94 -19.35 2.18
N VAL A 164 -5.88 -18.15 1.63
CA VAL A 164 -6.33 -16.95 2.35
C VAL A 164 -7.13 -16.02 1.47
N TYR A 165 -8.25 -15.52 1.97
CA TYR A 165 -8.91 -14.35 1.40
C TYR A 165 -8.24 -13.10 1.94
N ALA A 166 -7.51 -12.39 1.08
CA ALA A 166 -6.80 -11.17 1.44
C ALA A 166 -6.63 -10.26 0.21
N ILE A 167 -6.48 -8.96 0.45
CA ILE A 167 -6.22 -7.97 -0.61
C ILE A 167 -5.03 -7.07 -0.25
N GLY A 168 -4.45 -6.43 -1.27
CA GLY A 168 -3.39 -5.44 -1.11
C GLY A 168 -2.18 -5.99 -0.36
N ARG A 169 -1.76 -5.33 0.71
CA ARG A 169 -0.53 -5.68 1.43
C ARG A 169 -0.59 -7.06 2.07
N CYS A 170 -1.74 -7.40 2.67
CA CYS A 170 -1.94 -8.70 3.31
C CYS A 170 -1.89 -9.84 2.28
N ALA A 171 -2.33 -9.60 1.04
CA ALA A 171 -2.20 -10.58 -0.05
C ALA A 171 -0.73 -10.83 -0.42
N LEU A 172 0.08 -9.78 -0.56
CA LEU A 172 1.52 -9.91 -0.82
C LEU A 172 2.24 -10.67 0.30
N GLU A 173 1.95 -10.32 1.55
CA GLU A 173 2.53 -10.98 2.72
C GLU A 173 2.14 -12.47 2.76
N ALA A 174 0.89 -12.80 2.47
CA ALA A 174 0.44 -14.18 2.36
C ALA A 174 1.10 -14.97 1.24
N LYS A 175 1.21 -14.38 0.03
CA LYS A 175 1.91 -14.99 -1.11
C LYS A 175 3.38 -15.25 -0.78
N CYS A 176 4.05 -14.30 -0.11
CA CYS A 176 5.41 -14.45 0.38
C CYS A 176 5.57 -15.60 1.40
N LEU A 177 4.57 -15.81 2.25
CA LEU A 177 4.49 -16.93 3.19
C LEU A 177 4.08 -18.26 2.55
N GLY A 178 3.88 -18.29 1.23
CA GLY A 178 3.50 -19.49 0.47
C GLY A 178 2.04 -19.90 0.66
N CYS A 179 1.15 -18.94 0.90
CA CYS A 179 -0.29 -19.18 0.85
C CYS A 179 -0.81 -18.95 -0.58
N GLU A 180 -1.82 -19.72 -0.97
CA GLU A 180 -2.67 -19.40 -2.12
C GLU A 180 -3.56 -18.21 -1.75
N VAL A 181 -3.47 -17.12 -2.50
CA VAL A 181 -4.29 -15.93 -2.26
C VAL A 181 -5.55 -16.04 -3.09
N LEU A 182 -6.68 -15.94 -2.41
CA LEU A 182 -8.01 -15.85 -3.00
C LEU A 182 -8.47 -14.39 -2.92
N THR A 183 -9.00 -13.86 -4.01
CA THR A 183 -9.71 -12.59 -3.99
C THR A 183 -11.22 -12.85 -3.93
N HIS A 184 -11.95 -11.91 -3.35
CA HIS A 184 -13.40 -11.93 -3.32
C HIS A 184 -13.96 -10.94 -4.35
N GLU A 185 -15.24 -11.10 -4.70
CA GLU A 185 -15.95 -10.27 -5.69
C GLU A 185 -15.72 -8.76 -5.50
N GLY A 186 -15.68 -8.02 -6.62
CA GLY A 186 -15.52 -6.57 -6.66
C GLY A 186 -14.25 -6.11 -7.40
N GLU A 187 -13.69 -4.96 -7.01
CA GLU A 187 -12.54 -4.31 -7.69
C GLU A 187 -11.27 -5.17 -7.76
N TYR A 188 -11.19 -6.26 -7.00
CA TYR A 188 -10.01 -7.12 -6.88
C TYR A 188 -10.25 -8.55 -7.38
N GLU A 189 -11.41 -8.84 -7.96
CA GLU A 189 -11.70 -10.15 -8.53
C GLU A 189 -10.70 -10.49 -9.64
N GLY A 190 -10.08 -11.67 -9.56
CA GLY A 190 -9.08 -12.12 -10.55
C GLY A 190 -7.75 -11.35 -10.55
N VAL A 191 -7.52 -10.43 -9.62
CA VAL A 191 -6.24 -9.70 -9.53
C VAL A 191 -5.15 -10.64 -9.03
N ASP A 192 -4.14 -10.87 -9.88
CA ASP A 192 -2.88 -11.47 -9.43
C ASP A 192 -2.01 -10.40 -8.78
N PHE A 193 -1.79 -10.56 -7.47
CA PHE A 193 -0.88 -9.70 -6.72
C PHE A 193 0.56 -10.16 -6.99
N GLU A 194 1.27 -9.47 -7.88
CA GLU A 194 2.69 -9.71 -8.12
C GLU A 194 3.51 -9.43 -6.85
N LEU A 195 4.33 -10.40 -6.45
CA LEU A 195 5.15 -10.26 -5.25
C LEU A 195 6.41 -9.43 -5.57
N LEU A 196 6.42 -8.18 -5.12
CA LEU A 196 7.55 -7.27 -5.28
C LEU A 196 8.26 -7.01 -3.95
N ASP A 197 9.60 -7.07 -3.97
CA ASP A 197 10.43 -6.68 -2.83
C ASP A 197 10.62 -5.17 -2.80
N ASN A 198 10.70 -4.60 -1.59
CA ASN A 198 10.97 -3.19 -1.40
C ASN A 198 12.26 -2.75 -2.13
N LYS A 199 13.29 -3.60 -2.21
CA LYS A 199 14.56 -3.28 -2.91
C LYS A 199 14.35 -3.00 -4.39
N ASP A 200 13.59 -3.85 -5.08
CA ASP A 200 13.33 -3.68 -6.51
C ASP A 200 12.55 -2.39 -6.76
N VAL A 201 11.60 -2.08 -5.88
CA VAL A 201 10.85 -0.83 -5.93
C VAL A 201 11.73 0.40 -5.66
N ILE A 202 12.69 0.31 -4.74
CA ILE A 202 13.62 1.41 -4.47
C ILE A 202 14.45 1.75 -5.70
N ASP A 203 14.98 0.74 -6.38
CA ASP A 203 15.84 0.93 -7.55
C ASP A 203 15.05 1.57 -8.71
N GLU A 204 13.85 1.06 -8.97
CA GLU A 204 12.97 1.61 -10.00
C GLU A 204 12.50 3.03 -9.67
N PHE A 205 12.14 3.28 -8.40
CA PHE A 205 11.74 4.63 -7.97
C PHE A 205 12.90 5.62 -8.11
N GLN A 206 14.13 5.23 -7.72
CA GLN A 206 15.30 6.07 -7.90
C GLN A 206 15.58 6.37 -9.38
N ARG A 207 15.42 5.37 -10.27
CA ARG A 207 15.58 5.55 -11.72
C ARG A 207 14.60 6.59 -12.26
N LEU A 208 13.31 6.46 -11.94
CA LEU A 208 12.26 7.37 -12.38
C LEU A 208 12.49 8.81 -11.87
N ILE A 209 12.89 8.98 -10.61
CA ILE A 209 13.22 10.30 -10.06
C ILE A 209 14.41 10.93 -10.80
N ASN A 210 15.47 10.15 -11.06
CA ASN A 210 16.64 10.64 -11.79
C ASN A 210 16.30 11.07 -13.24
N GLU A 211 15.37 10.38 -13.90
CA GLU A 211 14.92 10.74 -15.25
C GLU A 211 14.13 12.03 -15.28
N ILE A 212 13.32 12.27 -14.25
CA ILE A 212 12.56 13.51 -14.10
C ILE A 212 13.50 14.67 -13.74
N ASP A 213 14.42 14.49 -12.79
CA ASP A 213 15.31 15.55 -12.31
C ASP A 213 16.40 15.95 -13.32
N LYS A 214 16.61 15.17 -14.39
CA LYS A 214 17.51 15.50 -15.51
C LYS A 214 16.85 16.34 -16.60
N LYS A 215 15.52 16.43 -16.62
CA LYS A 215 14.74 17.21 -17.59
C LYS A 215 14.52 18.64 -17.09
#